data_AF-A0A0L6CDW0-F1
#
_entry.id   AF-A0A0L6CDW0-F1
#
_cell.length_a   1.000
_cell.length_b   1.000
_cell.length_c   1.000
_cell.angle_alpha   90.00
_cell.angle_beta   90.00
_cell.angle_gamma   90.00
#
_symmetry.space_group_name_H-M   'P 1'
#
loop_
_entity.id
_entity.type
_entity.pdbx_description
1 polymer ?
#
loop_
_entity_poly.entity_id
_entity_poly.type
_entity_poly.pdbx_seq_one_letter_code
_entity_poly.pdbx_strand_id
1 'polypeptide(L)'
;MAVALATVAGGNARVVECASVTSSGLAAASTAEMGTYESAWSRGTRDQVLLERVTEVLTTADEIPHPTTPDRQIDLTVLDVGWELGQVLTTPGWIGEAIRNADHLVLTTTATVPGVRRLEGALDLLQGSHASAAVLGPRRKKWPKGVEHAGGQATGDLDRHGLLTEIPDDPVLAVNGLTGSALPKPLLAAAHQLLQRVQQDPTKGTPQ
;
A
#
# COMPACT_ATOMS: atom_id res chain seq x y z
N MET A 1 2.82 5.17 0.12
CA MET A 1 3.52 4.13 -0.68
C MET A 1 2.75 3.81 -1.96
N ALA A 2 1.43 3.58 -1.90
CA ALA A 2 0.61 3.18 -3.05
C ALA A 2 0.81 4.05 -4.31
N VAL A 3 0.74 5.39 -4.17
CA VAL A 3 0.98 6.31 -5.30
C VAL A 3 2.39 6.20 -5.86
N ALA A 4 3.40 5.96 -5.02
CA ALA A 4 4.77 5.75 -5.49
C ALA A 4 4.90 4.47 -6.31
N LEU A 5 4.28 3.36 -5.89
CA LEU A 5 4.24 2.10 -6.65
C LEU A 5 3.57 2.29 -8.02
N ALA A 6 2.41 2.94 -8.05
CA ALA A 6 1.70 3.25 -9.28
C ALA A 6 2.52 4.17 -10.21
N THR A 7 3.23 5.16 -9.63
CA THR A 7 4.08 6.08 -10.40
C THR A 7 5.27 5.36 -11.06
N VAL A 8 5.96 4.48 -10.33
CA VAL A 8 7.16 3.80 -10.84
C VAL A 8 6.87 2.61 -11.74
N ALA A 9 5.64 2.08 -11.72
CA ALA A 9 5.23 1.03 -12.63
C ALA A 9 5.34 1.45 -14.09
N GLY A 10 5.11 2.74 -14.36
CA GLY A 10 5.00 3.26 -15.72
C GLY A 10 3.72 2.73 -16.41
N GLY A 11 3.16 3.51 -17.32
CA GLY A 11 1.90 3.16 -17.98
C GLY A 11 0.66 3.59 -17.21
N ASN A 12 -0.50 3.01 -17.56
CA ASN A 12 -1.79 3.41 -17.01
C ASN A 12 -2.02 2.70 -15.67
N ALA A 13 -1.61 3.34 -14.59
CA ALA A 13 -1.81 2.81 -13.24
C ALA A 13 -3.03 3.44 -12.55
N ARG A 14 -3.55 2.73 -11.55
CA ARG A 14 -4.67 3.15 -10.71
C ARG A 14 -4.32 2.92 -9.24
N VAL A 15 -4.64 3.90 -8.39
CA VAL A 15 -4.64 3.73 -6.94
C VAL A 15 -6.07 3.90 -6.45
N VAL A 16 -6.56 2.91 -5.71
CA VAL A 16 -7.86 2.95 -5.04
C VAL A 16 -7.59 2.98 -3.53
N GLU A 17 -7.83 4.13 -2.91
CA GLU A 17 -7.73 4.31 -1.46
C GLU A 17 -9.04 3.90 -0.78
N CYS A 18 -8.95 2.81 -0.03
CA CYS A 18 -10.06 2.21 0.70
C CYS A 18 -10.17 2.70 2.14
N ALA A 19 -9.58 3.86 2.44
CA ALA A 19 -9.68 4.50 3.75
C ALA A 19 -10.98 5.31 3.86
N SER A 20 -11.47 5.50 5.09
CA SER A 20 -12.53 6.47 5.39
C SER A 20 -12.06 7.88 5.00
N VAL A 21 -12.99 8.77 4.61
CA VAL A 21 -12.63 10.13 4.16
C VAL A 21 -11.83 10.91 5.21
N THR A 22 -12.03 10.64 6.50
CA THR A 22 -11.34 11.29 7.62
C THR A 22 -9.91 10.82 7.83
N SER A 23 -9.52 9.68 7.24
CA SER A 23 -8.16 9.13 7.27
C SER A 23 -7.50 9.11 5.88
N SER A 24 -8.17 9.64 4.85
CA SER A 24 -7.64 9.73 3.49
C SER A 24 -6.36 10.54 3.42
N GLY A 25 -5.30 9.94 2.86
CA GLY A 25 -4.06 10.60 2.49
C GLY A 25 -4.04 11.13 1.06
N LEU A 26 -5.06 10.80 0.25
CA LEU A 26 -5.13 11.21 -1.17
C LEU A 26 -5.92 12.50 -1.42
N ALA A 27 -6.52 13.12 -0.40
CA ALA A 27 -7.38 14.30 -0.58
C ALA A 27 -6.75 15.47 -1.35
N ALA A 28 -5.44 15.67 -1.25
CA ALA A 28 -4.69 16.71 -1.97
C ALA A 28 -3.68 16.16 -3.00
N ALA A 29 -3.73 14.85 -3.27
CA ALA A 29 -2.70 14.15 -4.05
C ALA A 29 -2.81 14.32 -5.57
N SER A 30 -4.03 14.56 -6.04
CA SER A 30 -4.39 14.82 -7.44
C SER A 30 -3.74 16.11 -7.94
N THR A 31 -3.36 16.12 -9.22
CA THR A 31 -2.98 17.33 -9.95
C THR A 31 -4.12 17.87 -10.79
N ALA A 32 -5.12 17.02 -11.09
CA ALA A 32 -6.37 17.41 -11.71
C ALA A 32 -7.52 16.62 -11.07
N GLU A 33 -8.58 17.33 -10.70
CA GLU A 33 -9.83 16.74 -10.20
C GLU A 33 -10.74 16.39 -11.38
N MET A 34 -11.27 15.16 -11.39
CA MET A 34 -12.25 14.72 -12.39
C MET A 34 -13.68 14.76 -11.85
N GLY A 35 -13.84 15.04 -10.54
CA GLY A 35 -15.12 15.12 -9.85
C GLY A 35 -15.46 13.84 -9.06
N THR A 36 -16.72 13.76 -8.63
CA THR A 36 -17.28 12.60 -7.92
C THR A 36 -17.98 11.66 -8.91
N TYR A 37 -17.71 10.36 -8.80
CA TYR A 37 -18.22 9.32 -9.70
C TYR A 37 -18.84 8.21 -8.88
N GLU A 38 -20.11 7.92 -9.11
CA GLU A 38 -20.92 7.08 -8.21
C GLU A 38 -20.89 7.67 -6.77
N SER A 39 -21.90 7.45 -5.93
CA SER A 39 -22.16 8.37 -4.80
C SER A 39 -21.03 8.49 -3.76
N ALA A 40 -20.04 7.60 -3.76
CA ALA A 40 -19.03 7.49 -2.72
C ALA A 40 -17.56 7.59 -3.18
N TRP A 41 -17.27 7.77 -4.47
CA TRP A 41 -15.87 7.89 -4.95
C TRP A 41 -15.57 9.28 -5.54
N SER A 42 -14.42 9.83 -5.15
CA SER A 42 -13.79 10.99 -5.81
C SER A 42 -12.67 10.50 -6.72
N ARG A 43 -12.65 10.99 -7.95
CA ARG A 43 -11.62 10.69 -8.95
C ARG A 43 -10.77 11.91 -9.23
N GLY A 44 -9.47 11.68 -9.30
CA GLY A 44 -8.51 12.63 -9.83
C GLY A 44 -7.38 11.92 -10.57
N THR A 45 -6.53 12.69 -11.23
CA THR A 45 -5.32 12.15 -11.86
C THR A 45 -4.09 12.80 -11.29
N ARG A 46 -3.01 12.03 -11.30
CA ARG A 46 -1.65 12.50 -11.11
C ARG A 46 -0.77 11.93 -12.20
N ASP A 47 -0.41 12.77 -13.17
CA ASP A 47 0.22 12.31 -14.41
C ASP A 47 -0.60 11.16 -15.05
N GLN A 48 -0.01 9.98 -15.21
CA GLN A 48 -0.69 8.79 -15.76
C GLN A 48 -1.44 7.97 -14.70
N VAL A 49 -1.35 8.32 -13.42
CA VAL A 49 -1.99 7.58 -12.33
C VAL A 49 -3.41 8.08 -12.10
N LEU A 50 -4.40 7.19 -12.22
CA LEU A 50 -5.78 7.42 -11.77
C LEU A 50 -5.82 7.25 -10.25
N LEU A 51 -6.34 8.25 -9.54
CA LEU A 51 -6.51 8.23 -8.10
C LEU A 51 -7.99 8.18 -7.76
N GLU A 52 -8.37 7.22 -6.95
CA GLU A 52 -9.71 7.07 -6.40
C GLU A 52 -9.66 7.00 -4.89
N ARG A 53 -10.54 7.75 -4.24
CA ARG A 53 -10.69 7.72 -2.78
C ARG A 53 -12.16 7.75 -2.40
N VAL A 54 -12.48 7.10 -1.29
CA VAL A 54 -13.83 7.16 -0.71
C VAL A 54 -14.10 8.57 -0.18
N THR A 55 -15.31 9.07 -0.40
CA THR A 55 -15.76 10.40 0.05
C THR A 55 -16.65 10.36 1.29
N GLU A 56 -16.94 9.17 1.79
CA GLU A 56 -17.82 8.92 2.94
C GLU A 56 -17.02 8.59 4.21
N VAL A 57 -17.66 8.80 5.36
CA VAL A 57 -17.14 8.35 6.65
C VAL A 57 -17.55 6.90 6.82
N LEU A 58 -16.56 6.01 6.80
CA LEU A 58 -16.73 4.58 7.02
C LEU A 58 -16.36 4.21 8.46
N THR A 59 -17.15 3.33 9.07
CA THR A 59 -16.98 2.79 10.42
C THR A 59 -16.35 1.39 10.39
N THR A 60 -16.64 0.61 9.36
CA THR A 60 -16.15 -0.76 9.18
C THR A 60 -15.73 -1.04 7.74
N ALA A 61 -14.89 -2.05 7.53
CA ALA A 61 -14.33 -2.38 6.22
C ALA A 61 -15.36 -2.94 5.21
N ASP A 62 -16.51 -3.42 5.66
CA ASP A 62 -17.62 -3.87 4.79
C ASP A 62 -18.42 -2.71 4.18
N GLU A 63 -18.32 -1.51 4.75
CA GLU A 63 -18.95 -0.31 4.21
C GLU A 63 -18.18 0.25 2.99
N ILE A 64 -16.98 -0.27 2.69
CA ILE A 64 -16.17 0.19 1.56
C ILE A 64 -16.91 -0.17 0.26
N PRO A 65 -17.37 0.82 -0.53
CA PRO A 65 -18.07 0.53 -1.78
C PRO A 65 -17.14 -0.20 -2.76
N HIS A 66 -17.73 -0.92 -3.72
CA HIS A 66 -16.93 -1.44 -4.83
C HIS A 66 -16.30 -0.27 -5.61
N PRO A 67 -15.05 -0.42 -6.06
CA PRO A 67 -14.37 0.64 -6.79
C PRO A 67 -15.02 0.78 -8.17
N THR A 68 -15.03 1.99 -8.69
CA THR A 68 -15.71 2.26 -9.95
C THR A 68 -15.01 1.55 -11.12
N THR A 69 -15.70 1.37 -12.25
CA THR A 69 -15.03 0.84 -13.45
C THR A 69 -14.17 1.95 -14.09
N PRO A 70 -12.87 1.71 -14.34
CA PRO A 70 -12.01 2.68 -15.02
C PRO A 70 -12.53 2.98 -16.43
N ASP A 71 -12.38 4.23 -16.88
CA ASP A 71 -12.75 4.70 -18.23
C ASP A 71 -11.66 4.42 -19.29
N ARG A 72 -10.56 3.80 -18.88
CA ARG A 72 -9.40 3.47 -19.71
C ARG A 72 -8.80 2.13 -19.27
N GLN A 73 -8.02 1.53 -20.16
CA GLN A 73 -7.24 0.34 -19.81
C GLN A 73 -6.27 0.65 -18.67
N ILE A 74 -6.26 -0.18 -17.63
CA ILE A 74 -5.36 -0.09 -16.48
C ILE A 74 -4.44 -1.30 -16.48
N ASP A 75 -3.12 -1.04 -16.42
CA ASP A 75 -2.07 -2.06 -16.43
C ASP A 75 -1.75 -2.55 -15.00
N LEU A 76 -1.91 -1.66 -14.01
CA LEU A 76 -1.70 -1.96 -12.59
C LEU A 76 -2.74 -1.24 -11.73
N THR A 77 -3.44 -1.99 -10.88
CA THR A 77 -4.25 -1.42 -9.80
C THR A 77 -3.55 -1.68 -8.46
N VAL A 78 -3.31 -0.61 -7.70
CA VAL A 78 -2.82 -0.67 -6.32
C VAL A 78 -4.00 -0.36 -5.40
N LEU A 79 -4.38 -1.34 -4.59
CA LEU A 79 -5.39 -1.18 -3.56
C LEU A 79 -4.72 -0.69 -2.27
N ASP A 80 -4.99 0.54 -1.85
CA ASP A 80 -4.45 1.11 -0.61
C ASP A 80 -5.45 0.90 0.53
N VAL A 81 -5.25 -0.18 1.28
CA VAL A 81 -6.14 -0.62 2.36
C VAL A 81 -5.69 0.00 3.68
N GLY A 82 -6.33 1.09 4.09
CA GLY A 82 -6.03 1.82 5.33
C GLY A 82 -6.60 1.20 6.62
N TRP A 83 -7.01 -0.07 6.60
CA TRP A 83 -7.68 -0.76 7.70
C TRP A 83 -6.77 -1.81 8.36
N GLU A 84 -7.04 -2.14 9.62
CA GLU A 84 -6.33 -3.20 10.32
C GLU A 84 -6.65 -4.56 9.68
N LEU A 85 -5.62 -5.35 9.38
CA LEU A 85 -5.76 -6.57 8.59
C LEU A 85 -6.66 -7.62 9.27
N GLY A 86 -6.51 -7.83 10.57
CA GLY A 86 -7.36 -8.75 11.33
C GLY A 86 -8.84 -8.37 11.21
N GLN A 87 -9.16 -7.09 11.39
CA GLN A 87 -10.52 -6.57 11.17
C GLN A 87 -11.00 -6.89 9.75
N VAL A 88 -10.24 -6.53 8.72
CA VAL A 88 -10.61 -6.77 7.31
C VAL A 88 -10.86 -8.25 7.02
N LEU A 89 -10.06 -9.16 7.57
CA LEU A 89 -10.21 -10.60 7.34
C LEU A 89 -11.42 -11.21 8.08
N THR A 90 -11.88 -10.57 9.15
CA THR A 90 -13.05 -11.01 9.94
C THR A 90 -14.37 -10.33 9.56
N THR A 91 -14.28 -9.21 8.84
CA THR A 91 -15.44 -8.44 8.37
C THR A 91 -15.88 -8.92 6.98
N PRO A 92 -17.16 -9.26 6.75
CA PRO A 92 -17.62 -9.69 5.43
C PRO A 92 -17.53 -8.57 4.40
N GLY A 93 -16.73 -8.72 3.35
CA GLY A 93 -16.63 -7.67 2.33
C GLY A 93 -15.63 -8.02 1.23
N TRP A 94 -15.70 -7.27 0.13
CA TRP A 94 -14.88 -7.53 -1.05
C TRP A 94 -13.38 -7.27 -0.81
N ILE A 95 -13.01 -6.41 0.15
CA ILE A 95 -11.60 -6.17 0.48
C ILE A 95 -10.92 -7.44 1.01
N GLY A 96 -11.59 -8.20 1.88
CA GLY A 96 -11.05 -9.45 2.38
C GLY A 96 -10.83 -10.47 1.26
N GLU A 97 -11.73 -10.50 0.27
CA GLU A 97 -11.55 -11.31 -0.95
C GLU A 97 -10.40 -10.80 -1.81
N ALA A 98 -10.30 -9.48 -2.03
CA ALA A 98 -9.22 -8.86 -2.78
C ALA A 98 -7.85 -9.14 -2.16
N ILE A 99 -7.74 -9.14 -0.82
CA ILE A 99 -6.49 -9.49 -0.11
C ILE A 99 -6.13 -10.97 -0.33
N ARG A 100 -7.10 -11.89 -0.20
CA ARG A 100 -6.86 -13.33 -0.40
C ARG A 100 -6.48 -13.69 -1.83
N ASN A 101 -6.99 -12.95 -2.80
CA ASN A 101 -6.76 -13.17 -4.23
C ASN A 101 -5.65 -12.26 -4.78
N ALA A 102 -4.99 -11.45 -3.95
CA ALA A 102 -3.95 -10.54 -4.41
C ALA A 102 -2.74 -11.33 -4.92
N ASP A 103 -2.25 -10.98 -6.10
CA ASP A 103 -0.97 -11.48 -6.63
C ASP A 103 0.18 -11.27 -5.64
N HIS A 104 0.16 -10.13 -4.93
CA HIS A 104 1.17 -9.77 -3.95
C HIS A 104 0.64 -8.73 -2.96
N LEU A 105 1.03 -8.87 -1.69
CA LEU A 105 0.70 -7.97 -0.60
C LEU A 105 1.93 -7.15 -0.18
N VAL A 106 1.75 -5.84 0.00
CA VAL A 106 2.77 -4.95 0.55
C VAL A 106 2.29 -4.46 1.91
N LEU A 107 2.85 -5.03 2.98
CA LEU A 107 2.54 -4.65 4.35
C LEU A 107 3.36 -3.42 4.74
N THR A 108 2.71 -2.30 5.02
CA THR A 108 3.38 -1.07 5.46
C THR A 108 3.43 -1.00 6.99
N THR A 109 4.59 -0.71 7.56
CA THR A 109 4.74 -0.51 9.00
C THR A 109 5.76 0.59 9.31
N THR A 110 5.92 0.94 10.59
CA THR A 110 6.97 1.83 11.08
C THR A 110 8.03 1.04 11.83
N ALA A 111 9.28 1.52 11.81
CA ALA A 111 10.43 0.96 12.54
C ALA A 111 10.32 1.23 14.05
N THR A 112 9.25 0.74 14.66
CA THR A 112 8.93 0.85 16.09
C THR A 112 8.60 -0.54 16.64
N VAL A 113 8.77 -0.75 17.96
CA VAL A 113 8.42 -2.05 18.59
C VAL A 113 6.96 -2.43 18.33
N PRO A 114 5.97 -1.53 18.50
CA PRO A 114 4.58 -1.87 18.16
C PRO A 114 4.37 -2.11 16.66
N GLY A 115 5.03 -1.34 15.79
CA GLY A 115 4.92 -1.50 14.35
C GLY A 115 5.42 -2.87 13.86
N VAL A 116 6.61 -3.29 14.32
CA VAL A 116 7.19 -4.58 13.95
C VAL A 116 6.40 -5.75 14.56
N ARG A 117 5.89 -5.63 15.80
CA ARG A 117 5.01 -6.66 16.37
C ARG A 117 3.71 -6.83 15.61
N ARG A 118 3.10 -5.72 15.15
CA ARG A 118 1.91 -5.77 14.31
C ARG A 118 2.22 -6.36 12.94
N LEU A 119 3.39 -6.07 12.37
CA LEU A 119 3.84 -6.70 11.12
C LEU A 119 3.94 -8.22 11.29
N GLU A 120 4.57 -8.71 12.37
CA GLU A 120 4.66 -10.15 12.63
C GLU A 120 3.27 -10.79 12.72
N GLY A 121 2.36 -10.23 13.52
CA GLY A 121 0.99 -10.75 13.64
C GLY A 121 0.22 -10.71 12.32
N ALA A 122 0.43 -9.69 11.49
CA ALA A 122 -0.18 -9.61 10.16
C ALA A 122 0.35 -10.71 9.23
N LEU A 123 1.66 -11.00 9.27
CA LEU A 123 2.26 -12.09 8.51
C LEU A 123 1.74 -13.46 8.98
N ASP A 124 1.55 -13.64 10.29
CA ASP A 124 0.95 -14.84 10.87
C ASP A 124 -0.50 -15.07 10.42
N LEU A 125 -1.24 -14.01 10.10
CA LEU A 125 -2.61 -14.10 9.56
C LEU A 125 -2.63 -14.45 8.06
N LEU A 126 -1.59 -14.07 7.32
CA LEU A 126 -1.52 -14.19 5.87
C LEU A 126 -0.88 -15.49 5.37
N GLN A 127 -0.60 -16.45 6.25
CA GLN A 127 0.15 -17.68 5.98
C GLN A 127 0.03 -18.19 4.53
N GLY A 128 1.15 -18.25 3.81
CA GLY A 128 1.20 -18.71 2.42
C GLY A 128 0.91 -17.66 1.35
N SER A 129 0.52 -16.43 1.73
CA SER A 129 0.38 -15.31 0.79
C SER A 129 1.74 -14.75 0.38
N HIS A 130 1.84 -14.30 -0.88
CA HIS A 130 3.00 -13.56 -1.36
C HIS A 130 3.01 -12.17 -0.72
N ALA A 131 3.90 -11.95 0.24
CA ALA A 131 3.96 -10.72 1.02
C ALA A 131 5.37 -10.13 1.05
N SER A 132 5.43 -8.81 1.06
CA SER A 132 6.63 -8.02 1.33
C SER A 132 6.32 -6.94 2.36
N ALA A 133 7.34 -6.43 3.03
CA ALA A 133 7.20 -5.37 4.01
C ALA A 133 7.85 -4.07 3.52
N ALA A 134 7.17 -2.96 3.73
CA ALA A 134 7.68 -1.60 3.54
C ALA A 134 7.74 -0.93 4.92
N VAL A 135 8.94 -0.68 5.42
CA VAL A 135 9.15 -0.17 6.79
C VAL A 135 9.59 1.28 6.77
N LEU A 136 8.71 2.17 7.21
CA LEU A 136 9.01 3.60 7.39
C LEU A 136 9.90 3.83 8.61
N GLY A 137 11.01 4.53 8.42
CA GLY A 137 11.84 5.00 9.52
C GLY A 137 13.33 5.05 9.19
N PRO A 138 14.21 5.05 10.21
CA PRO A 138 15.65 5.02 9.98
C PRO A 138 16.07 3.72 9.29
N ARG A 139 17.23 3.77 8.62
CA ARG A 139 17.84 2.59 8.00
C ARG A 139 17.97 1.45 9.01
N ARG A 140 17.82 0.19 8.57
CA ARG A 140 17.81 -1.02 9.40
C ARG A 140 19.00 -1.10 10.35
N LYS A 141 20.20 -0.76 9.86
CA LYS A 141 21.45 -0.72 10.65
C LYS A 141 21.44 0.28 11.83
N LYS A 142 20.46 1.18 11.88
CA LYS A 142 20.27 2.17 12.94
C LYS A 142 19.07 1.85 13.82
N TRP A 143 18.40 0.71 13.62
CA TRP A 143 17.27 0.35 14.45
C TRP A 143 17.73 0.13 15.89
N PRO A 144 16.99 0.65 16.88
CA PRO A 144 17.22 0.29 18.27
C PRO A 144 17.06 -1.23 18.42
N LYS A 145 17.91 -1.87 19.23
CA LYS A 145 17.86 -3.32 19.48
C LYS A 145 16.45 -3.81 19.79
N GLY A 146 15.68 -3.05 20.59
CA GLY A 146 14.29 -3.41 20.90
C GLY A 146 13.39 -3.59 19.67
N VAL A 147 13.58 -2.78 18.62
CA VAL A 147 12.84 -2.89 17.35
C VAL A 147 13.30 -4.11 16.57
N GLU A 148 14.60 -4.41 16.57
CA GLU A 148 15.14 -5.60 15.89
C GLU A 148 14.62 -6.90 16.50
N HIS A 149 14.51 -6.95 17.84
CA HIS A 149 14.01 -8.12 18.57
C HIS A 149 12.47 -8.15 18.67
N ALA A 150 11.78 -7.15 18.11
CA ALA A 150 10.32 -7.10 18.12
C ALA A 150 9.69 -7.99 17.04
N GLY A 151 10.45 -8.31 15.98
CA GLY A 151 10.03 -9.23 14.92
C GLY A 151 10.25 -10.68 15.34
N GLY A 152 9.45 -11.58 14.77
CA GLY A 152 9.59 -13.01 14.95
C GLY A 152 10.18 -13.67 13.71
N GLN A 153 9.82 -14.94 13.52
CA GLN A 153 10.33 -15.76 12.42
C GLN A 153 9.85 -15.21 11.07
N ALA A 154 8.60 -14.80 10.95
CA ALA A 154 8.03 -14.36 9.66
C ALA A 154 8.68 -13.07 9.17
N THR A 155 8.85 -12.08 10.06
CA THR A 155 9.57 -10.84 9.74
C THR A 155 11.04 -11.14 9.41
N GLY A 156 11.68 -12.04 10.16
CA GLY A 156 13.06 -12.45 9.92
C GLY A 156 13.25 -13.18 8.58
N ASP A 157 12.27 -13.95 8.15
CA ASP A 157 12.28 -14.63 6.86
C ASP A 157 12.09 -13.63 5.72
N LEU A 158 11.21 -12.62 5.84
CA LEU A 158 11.13 -11.53 4.84
C LEU A 158 12.48 -10.82 4.68
N ASP A 159 13.15 -10.50 5.79
CA ASP A 159 14.45 -9.84 5.76
C ASP A 159 15.50 -10.70 5.05
N ARG A 160 15.58 -11.99 5.41
CA ARG A 160 16.53 -12.94 4.82
C ARG A 160 16.33 -13.11 3.31
N HIS A 161 15.08 -13.07 2.83
CA HIS A 161 14.75 -13.14 1.41
C HIS A 161 14.78 -11.77 0.70
N GLY A 162 15.17 -10.70 1.40
CA GLY A 162 15.22 -9.36 0.83
C GLY A 162 13.84 -8.80 0.47
N LEU A 163 12.77 -9.27 1.10
CA LEU A 163 11.39 -8.79 0.93
C LEU A 163 11.01 -7.69 1.93
N LEU A 164 11.96 -7.25 2.75
CA LEU A 164 11.83 -6.08 3.61
C LEU A 164 12.49 -4.87 2.92
N THR A 165 11.71 -3.82 2.68
CA THR A 165 12.15 -2.58 2.03
C THR A 165 12.10 -1.43 3.03
N GLU A 166 13.22 -0.73 3.20
CA GLU A 166 13.30 0.48 4.02
C GLU A 166 12.68 1.67 3.28
N ILE A 167 11.74 2.36 3.91
CA ILE A 167 11.17 3.61 3.41
C ILE A 167 11.76 4.75 4.24
N PRO A 168 12.57 5.63 3.63
CA PRO A 168 13.17 6.73 4.37
C PRO A 168 12.12 7.74 4.80
N ASP A 169 12.28 8.28 6.01
CA ASP A 169 11.50 9.42 6.46
C ASP A 169 11.73 10.63 5.55
N ASP A 170 10.64 11.27 5.14
CA ASP A 170 10.66 12.56 4.43
C ASP A 170 9.91 13.60 5.27
N PRO A 171 10.60 14.59 5.87
CA PRO A 171 9.97 15.58 6.73
C PRO A 171 8.92 16.44 6.03
N VAL A 172 9.10 16.71 4.74
CA VAL A 172 8.16 17.55 3.97
C VAL A 172 6.87 16.76 3.72
N LEU A 173 6.98 15.50 3.34
CA LEU A 173 5.85 14.61 3.17
C LEU A 173 5.13 14.33 4.50
N ALA A 174 5.88 14.17 5.61
CA ALA A 174 5.31 13.95 6.93
C ALA A 174 4.46 15.13 7.44
N VAL A 175 4.85 16.36 7.10
CA VAL A 175 4.14 17.58 7.52
C VAL A 175 2.99 17.91 6.57
N ASN A 176 3.24 17.87 5.26
CA ASN A 176 2.28 18.37 4.26
C ASN A 176 1.34 17.29 3.73
N GLY A 177 1.61 16.02 4.04
CA GLY A 177 0.95 14.90 3.37
C GLY A 177 1.27 14.88 1.87
N LEU A 178 0.53 14.03 1.14
CA LEU A 178 0.68 13.96 -0.30
C LEU A 178 -0.02 15.17 -0.94
N THR A 179 0.73 15.91 -1.75
CA THR A 179 0.24 17.06 -2.53
C THR A 179 0.47 16.82 -4.02
N GLY A 180 0.03 17.73 -4.90
CA GLY A 180 0.37 17.74 -6.33
C GLY A 180 1.89 17.80 -6.63
N SER A 181 2.74 18.19 -5.68
CA SER A 181 4.20 18.30 -5.83
C SER A 181 4.87 16.95 -6.07
N ALA A 182 5.93 16.90 -6.88
CA ALA A 182 6.64 15.67 -7.22
C ALA A 182 7.03 14.80 -6.00
N LEU A 183 6.89 13.47 -6.14
CA LEU A 183 7.24 12.54 -5.07
C LEU A 183 8.75 12.53 -4.78
N PRO A 184 9.16 12.36 -3.50
CA PRO A 184 10.56 12.28 -3.14
C PRO A 184 11.29 11.14 -3.87
N LYS A 185 12.45 11.44 -4.47
CA LYS A 185 13.27 10.43 -5.18
C LYS A 185 13.59 9.18 -4.32
N PRO A 186 13.92 9.30 -3.02
CA PRO A 186 14.17 8.12 -2.18
C PRO A 186 12.92 7.22 -2.03
N LEU A 187 11.72 7.80 -1.97
CA LEU A 187 10.46 7.06 -1.93
C LEU A 187 10.22 6.33 -3.26
N LEU A 188 10.45 6.99 -4.39
CA LEU A 188 10.35 6.36 -5.71
C LEU A 188 11.35 5.22 -5.88
N ALA A 189 12.59 5.37 -5.40
CA ALA A 189 13.58 4.29 -5.43
C ALA A 189 13.12 3.06 -4.63
N ALA A 190 12.57 3.26 -3.43
CA ALA A 190 12.04 2.18 -2.61
C ALA A 190 10.82 1.51 -3.25
N ALA A 191 9.91 2.29 -3.85
CA ALA A 191 8.77 1.76 -4.59
C ALA A 191 9.22 0.92 -5.80
N HIS A 192 10.25 1.38 -6.52
CA HIS A 192 10.78 0.65 -7.67
C HIS A 192 11.39 -0.70 -7.24
N GLN A 193 12.13 -0.73 -6.13
CA GLN A 193 12.66 -1.97 -5.56
C GLN A 193 11.56 -2.95 -5.16
N LEU A 194 10.49 -2.46 -4.52
CA LEU A 194 9.32 -3.27 -4.18
C LEU A 194 8.69 -3.85 -5.46
N LEU A 195 8.41 -3.02 -6.45
CA LEU A 195 7.74 -3.47 -7.67
C LEU A 195 8.57 -4.50 -8.45
N GLN A 196 9.88 -4.30 -8.56
CA GLN A 196 10.77 -5.29 -9.19
C GLN A 196 10.69 -6.66 -8.49
N ARG A 197 10.60 -6.67 -7.15
CA ARG A 197 10.49 -7.91 -6.37
C ARG A 197 9.14 -8.59 -6.59
N VAL A 198 8.06 -7.83 -6.64
CA VAL A 198 6.72 -8.33 -7.00
C VAL A 198 6.70 -8.96 -8.40
N GLN A 199 7.44 -8.38 -9.34
CA GLN A 199 7.50 -8.86 -10.73
C GLN A 199 8.44 -10.06 -10.92
N GLN A 200 9.44 -10.22 -10.06
CA GLN A 200 10.45 -11.28 -10.14
C GLN A 200 10.06 -12.57 -9.39
N ASP A 201 8.89 -12.61 -8.75
CA ASP A 201 8.41 -13.82 -8.07
C ASP A 201 8.21 -14.96 -9.12
N PRO A 202 8.93 -16.09 -9.05
CA PRO A 202 9.06 -17.06 -10.15
C PRO A 202 7.76 -17.78 -10.55
N THR A 203 6.67 -17.62 -9.80
CA THR A 203 5.37 -18.27 -10.09
C THR A 203 4.60 -17.60 -11.24
N LYS A 204 5.04 -16.43 -11.74
CA LYS A 204 4.52 -15.83 -13.00
C LYS A 204 5.16 -16.40 -14.28
N GLY A 205 6.02 -17.43 -14.16
CA GLY A 205 6.69 -18.06 -15.29
C GLY A 205 5.90 -19.22 -15.91
N THR A 206 5.33 -18.96 -17.10
CA THR A 206 4.86 -19.87 -18.17
C THR A 206 3.34 -20.14 -18.20
N PRO A 207 2.57 -19.50 -19.12
CA PRO A 207 1.35 -20.14 -19.63
C PRO A 207 1.75 -21.38 -20.44
N GLN A 208 1.19 -22.55 -20.08
CA GLN A 208 1.15 -23.69 -21.01
C GLN A 208 0.13 -23.42 -22.12
#